data_AF-A0A5K1A0G5-F1
#
_entry.id   AF-A0A5K1A0G5-F1
#
_cell.length_a   1.000
_cell.length_b   1.000
_cell.length_c   1.000
_cell.angle_alpha   90.00
_cell.angle_beta   90.00
_cell.angle_gamma   90.00
#
_symmetry.space_group_name_H-M   'P 1'
#
loop_
_entity.id
_entity.type
_entity.pdbx_description
1 polymer ?
#
loop_
_entity_poly.entity_id
_entity_poly.type
_entity_poly.pdbx_seq_one_letter_code
_entity_poly.pdbx_strand_id
1 'polypeptide(L)'
;MLGRSEEAAATYANLMKRNVADASSLAVATNNLISLKGTRDVSDGLKKLDRLIEKIDGRFQIAQGLDLKLFSRQKEAIYTNRMLLLLHANKMDQ
;
A
#
# COMPACT_ATOMS: atom_id res chain seq x y z
N MET A 1 -9.43 -8.80 10.83
CA MET A 1 -10.73 -8.29 10.32
C MET A 1 -11.80 -9.30 10.67
N LEU A 2 -12.93 -8.88 11.23
CA LEU A 2 -13.99 -9.74 11.76
C LEU A 2 -14.81 -10.46 10.67
N GLY A 3 -14.17 -10.98 9.61
CA GLY A 3 -14.84 -11.58 8.45
C GLY A 3 -15.56 -10.59 7.52
N ARG A 4 -15.53 -9.28 7.82
CA ARG A 4 -16.22 -8.22 7.06
C ARG A 4 -15.31 -7.54 6.05
N SER A 5 -14.70 -8.33 5.17
CA SER A 5 -13.69 -7.85 4.21
C SER A 5 -14.25 -6.82 3.22
N GLU A 6 -15.51 -6.98 2.78
CA GLU A 6 -16.15 -6.05 1.85
C GLU A 6 -16.48 -4.70 2.50
N GLU A 7 -17.02 -4.71 3.73
CA GLU A 7 -17.30 -3.49 4.50
C GLU A 7 -16.01 -2.71 4.79
N ALA A 8 -14.93 -3.43 5.14
CA ALA A 8 -13.63 -2.83 5.36
C ALA A 8 -13.06 -2.23 4.06
N ALA A 9 -13.19 -2.91 2.93
CA ALA A 9 -12.74 -2.40 1.62
C ALA A 9 -13.51 -1.13 1.24
N ALA A 10 -14.82 -1.11 1.44
CA ALA A 10 -15.65 0.06 1.19
C ALA A 10 -15.24 1.25 2.08
N THR A 11 -14.97 0.99 3.36
CA THR A 11 -14.52 1.99 4.32
C THR A 11 -13.20 2.64 3.87
N TYR A 12 -12.20 1.83 3.50
CA TYR A 12 -10.91 2.37 3.03
C TYR A 12 -11.06 3.13 1.71
N ALA A 13 -11.85 2.63 0.76
CA ALA A 13 -12.12 3.33 -0.49
C ALA A 13 -12.79 4.69 -0.26
N ASN A 14 -13.73 4.77 0.68
CA ASN A 14 -14.39 6.02 1.04
C ASN A 14 -13.45 7.01 1.73
N LEU A 15 -12.56 6.54 2.61
CA LEU A 15 -11.54 7.37 3.25
C LEU A 15 -10.63 8.02 2.21
N MET A 16 -10.19 7.24 1.21
CA MET A 16 -9.34 7.73 0.11
C MET A 16 -10.05 8.77 -0.76
N LYS A 17 -11.36 8.62 -1.02
CA LYS A 17 -12.14 9.57 -1.82
C LYS A 17 -12.36 10.92 -1.15
N ARG A 18 -12.50 10.93 0.18
CA ARG A 18 -12.86 12.14 0.93
C ARG A 18 -11.69 13.11 1.10
N ASN A 19 -10.45 12.68 0.84
CA ASN A 19 -9.21 13.47 0.98
C ASN A 19 -9.08 14.20 2.34
N VAL A 20 -9.73 13.67 3.38
CA VAL A 20 -9.75 14.23 4.75
C VAL A 20 -8.64 13.67 5.62
N ALA A 21 -7.91 12.66 5.15
CA ALA A 21 -6.90 11.94 5.90
C ALA A 21 -5.49 12.48 5.58
N ASP A 22 -4.62 12.50 6.58
CA ASP A 22 -3.20 12.80 6.38
C ASP A 22 -2.51 11.72 5.52
N ALA A 23 -1.33 12.05 5.00
CA ALA A 23 -0.57 11.18 4.10
C ALA A 23 -0.26 9.79 4.69
N SER A 24 0.06 9.69 5.99
CA SER A 24 0.31 8.41 6.65
C SER A 24 -0.96 7.56 6.76
N SER A 25 -2.08 8.18 7.12
CA SER A 25 -3.39 7.52 7.15
C SER A 25 -3.81 7.00 5.77
N LEU A 26 -3.56 7.79 4.71
CA LEU A 26 -3.81 7.38 3.33
C LEU A 26 -2.89 6.22 2.90
N ALA A 27 -1.62 6.23 3.29
CA ALA A 27 -0.67 5.15 3.00
C ALA A 27 -1.12 3.82 3.64
N VAL A 28 -1.52 3.86 4.91
CA VAL A 28 -2.03 2.69 5.64
C VAL A 28 -3.33 2.18 5.02
N ALA A 29 -4.27 3.07 4.72
CA ALA A 29 -5.54 2.71 4.09
C ALA A 29 -5.34 2.08 2.71
N THR A 30 -4.42 2.65 1.91
CA THR A 30 -4.05 2.12 0.60
C THR A 30 -3.49 0.70 0.72
N ASN A 31 -2.55 0.48 1.64
CA ASN A 31 -1.96 -0.82 1.89
C ASN A 31 -3.00 -1.86 2.31
N ASN A 32 -3.89 -1.51 3.24
CA ASN A 32 -4.91 -2.41 3.74
C ASN A 32 -5.95 -2.77 2.68
N LEU A 33 -6.34 -1.79 1.84
CA LEU A 33 -7.24 -2.03 0.72
C LEU A 33 -6.62 -2.99 -0.30
N ILE A 34 -5.32 -2.86 -0.57
CA ILE A 34 -4.60 -3.78 -1.46
C ILE A 34 -4.58 -5.20 -0.88
N SER A 35 -4.26 -5.37 0.41
CA SER A 35 -4.32 -6.69 1.06
C SER A 35 -5.72 -7.33 0.96
N LEU A 36 -6.78 -6.52 1.10
CA LEU A 36 -8.16 -6.99 0.97
C LEU A 36 -8.55 -7.39 -0.45
N LYS A 37 -8.05 -6.67 -1.45
CA LYS A 37 -8.29 -6.98 -2.87
C LYS A 37 -7.45 -8.16 -3.36
N GLY A 38 -6.29 -8.38 -2.74
CA GLY A 38 -5.34 -9.41 -3.15
C GLY A 38 -4.91 -9.23 -4.61
N THR A 39 -4.96 -10.31 -5.38
CA THR A 39 -4.52 -10.34 -6.79
C THR A 39 -5.57 -9.83 -7.79
N ARG A 40 -6.73 -9.35 -7.33
CA ARG A 40 -7.79 -8.89 -8.24
C ARG A 40 -7.35 -7.68 -9.08
N ASP A 41 -6.51 -6.81 -8.52
CA ASP A 41 -6.09 -5.54 -9.13
C ASP A 41 -4.57 -5.33 -9.03
N VAL A 42 -3.75 -6.32 -9.44
CA VAL A 42 -2.28 -6.29 -9.25
C VAL A 42 -1.63 -5.01 -9.79
N SER A 43 -1.95 -4.62 -11.03
CA SER A 43 -1.34 -3.45 -11.69
C SER A 43 -1.68 -2.13 -10.98
N ASP A 44 -2.95 -1.96 -10.60
CA ASP A 44 -3.40 -0.77 -9.88
C ASP A 44 -2.84 -0.73 -8.44
N GLY A 45 -2.72 -1.89 -7.79
CA GLY A 45 -2.07 -2.04 -6.49
C GLY A 45 -0.60 -1.64 -6.52
N LEU A 46 0.18 -2.15 -7.50
CA LEU A 46 1.57 -1.77 -7.69
C LEU A 46 1.72 -0.27 -7.93
N LYS A 47 0.96 0.30 -8.86
CA LYS A 47 0.97 1.74 -9.15
C LYS A 47 0.69 2.59 -7.90
N LYS A 48 -0.17 2.11 -7.00
CA LYS A 48 -0.47 2.79 -5.74
C LYS A 48 0.67 2.68 -4.73
N LEU A 49 1.27 1.50 -4.57
CA LEU A 49 2.40 1.30 -3.65
C LEU A 49 3.67 2.02 -4.13
N ASP A 50 3.91 2.07 -5.43
CA ASP A 50 5.05 2.80 -6.02
C ASP A 50 4.97 4.31 -5.79
N ARG A 51 3.81 4.86 -5.39
CA ARG A 51 3.70 6.27 -4.96
C ARG A 51 4.09 6.49 -3.50
N LEU A 52 4.15 5.43 -2.71
CA LEU A 52 4.54 5.45 -1.29
C LEU A 52 6.03 5.18 -1.11
N ILE A 53 6.68 4.70 -2.17
CA ILE A 53 8.07 4.27 -2.20
C ILE A 53 8.82 5.15 -3.21
N GLU A 54 10.02 5.55 -2.85
CA GLU A 54 10.96 6.25 -3.71
C GLU A 54 12.20 5.38 -3.95
N LYS A 55 12.91 5.67 -5.03
CA LYS A 55 14.18 5.03 -5.35
C LYS A 55 15.29 6.05 -5.19
N ILE A 56 16.12 5.87 -4.16
CA ILE A 56 17.29 6.71 -3.88
C ILE A 56 18.53 5.82 -3.94
N ASP A 57 19.52 6.21 -4.73
CA ASP A 57 20.78 5.48 -4.91
C ASP A 57 20.59 3.98 -5.24
N GLY A 58 19.59 3.69 -6.06
CA GLY A 58 19.27 2.32 -6.47
C GLY A 58 18.52 1.49 -5.44
N ARG A 59 18.22 2.02 -4.24
CA ARG A 59 17.49 1.34 -3.17
C ARG A 59 16.06 1.87 -3.08
N PHE A 60 15.12 0.95 -2.88
CA PHE A 60 13.74 1.29 -2.60
C PHE A 60 13.59 1.64 -1.12
N GLN A 61 12.99 2.79 -0.84
CA GLN A 61 12.67 3.22 0.51
C GLN A 61 11.29 3.87 0.57
N ILE A 62 10.62 3.81 1.72
CA ILE A 62 9.41 4.59 1.97
C ILE A 62 9.76 6.06 1.80
N ALA A 63 8.90 6.81 1.10
CA ALA A 63 9.11 8.24 0.88
C ALA A 63 9.38 8.97 2.21
N GLN A 64 10.40 9.82 2.28
CA GLN A 64 10.88 10.43 3.53
C GLN A 64 9.75 11.06 4.38
N GLY A 65 8.78 11.73 3.75
CA GLY A 65 7.64 12.35 4.43
C GLY A 65 6.67 11.37 5.09
N LEU A 66 6.67 10.10 4.66
CA LEU A 66 5.92 8.99 5.25
C LEU A 66 6.77 8.21 6.25
N ASP A 67 8.07 8.06 6.02
CA ASP A 67 8.95 7.21 6.83
C ASP A 67 8.99 7.64 8.31
N LEU A 68 8.94 8.96 8.56
CA LEU A 68 8.88 9.57 9.89
C LEU A 68 7.54 9.39 10.60
N LYS A 69 6.47 9.08 9.86
CA LYS A 69 5.09 9.02 10.37
C LYS A 69 4.55 7.60 10.51
N LEU A 70 5.16 6.65 9.79
CA LEU A 70 4.75 5.25 9.79
C LEU A 70 5.55 4.43 10.82
N PHE A 71 4.85 3.56 11.53
CA PHE A 71 5.49 2.57 12.39
C PHE A 71 6.22 1.51 11.55
N SER A 72 7.26 0.89 12.11
CA SER A 72 8.06 -0.13 11.40
C SER A 72 7.21 -1.25 10.78
N ARG A 73 6.20 -1.75 11.51
CA ARG A 73 5.28 -2.78 10.98
C ARG A 73 4.44 -2.31 9.79
N GLN A 74 4.08 -1.03 9.74
CA GLN A 74 3.33 -0.48 8.60
C GLN A 74 4.23 -0.40 7.36
N LYS A 75 5.51 -0.03 7.56
CA LYS A 75 6.52 0.01 6.49
C LYS A 75 6.80 -1.39 5.95
N GLU A 76 7.02 -2.36 6.84
CA GLU A 76 7.19 -3.78 6.48
C GLU A 76 5.98 -4.33 5.71
N ALA A 77 4.76 -3.99 6.12
CA ALA A 77 3.54 -4.42 5.43
C ALA A 77 3.46 -3.86 4.00
N ILE A 78 3.84 -2.58 3.80
CA ILE A 78 3.90 -1.94 2.48
C ILE A 78 4.88 -2.67 1.56
N TYR A 79 6.11 -2.92 2.03
CA TYR A 79 7.10 -3.65 1.24
C TYR A 79 6.65 -5.08 0.92
N THR A 80 6.08 -5.77 1.91
CA THR A 80 5.61 -7.15 1.75
C THR A 80 4.52 -7.24 0.70
N ASN A 81 3.52 -6.35 0.76
CA ASN A 81 2.46 -6.30 -0.24
C ASN A 81 3.01 -5.97 -1.63
N ARG A 82 3.97 -5.03 -1.76
CA ARG A 82 4.58 -4.73 -3.06
C ARG A 82 5.28 -5.97 -3.62
N MET A 83 6.09 -6.65 -2.82
CA MET A 83 6.78 -7.87 -3.23
C MET A 83 5.81 -8.97 -3.67
N LEU A 84 4.72 -9.19 -2.92
CA LEU A 84 3.69 -10.17 -3.30
C LEU A 84 3.04 -9.82 -4.64
N LEU A 85 2.71 -8.54 -4.87
CA LEU A 85 2.14 -8.12 -6.14
C LEU A 85 3.13 -8.26 -7.31
N LEU A 86 4.42 -7.96 -7.11
CA LEU A 86 5.45 -8.18 -8.13
C LEU A 86 5.62 -9.66 -8.46
N LEU A 87 5.58 -10.53 -7.44
CA LEU A 87 5.61 -11.97 -7.63
C LEU A 87 4.41 -12.43 -8.47
N HIS A 88 3.21 -11.97 -8.13
CA HIS A 88 2.00 -12.28 -8.90
C HIS A 88 2.03 -11.71 -10.33
N ALA A 89 2.72 -10.59 -10.55
CA ALA A 89 2.91 -10.01 -11.88
C ALA A 89 4.06 -10.64 -12.67
N ASN A 90 4.86 -11.53 -12.07
CA ASN A 90 6.11 -12.04 -12.61
C ASN A 90 7.10 -10.90 -12.98
N LYS A 91 7.28 -9.92 -12.08
CA LYS A 91 8.11 -8.71 -12.26
C LYS A 91 9.11 -8.52 -11.11
N MET A 92 9.75 -9.61 -10.69
CA MET A 92 10.64 -9.60 -9.50
C MET A 92 11.92 -8.77 -9.67
N ASP A 93 12.21 -8.34 -10.90
CA ASP A 93 13.31 -7.45 -11.28
C ASP A 93 12.98 -5.94 -11.08
N GLN A 94 11.74 -5.60 -10.67
CA GLN A 94 11.25 -4.23 -10.45
C GLN A 94 11.20 -3.80 -8.98
#